data_AF-A0A831XX74-F1
#
_entry.id   AF-A0A831XX74-F1
#
_cell.length_a   1.000
_cell.length_b   1.000
_cell.length_c   1.000
_cell.angle_alpha   90.00
_cell.angle_beta   90.00
_cell.angle_gamma   90.00
#
_symmetry.space_group_name_H-M   'P 1'
#
loop_
_entity.id
_entity.type
_entity.pdbx_description
1 polymer ?
#
loop_
_entity_poly.entity_id
_entity_poly.type
_entity_poly.pdbx_seq_one_letter_code
_entity_poly.pdbx_strand_id
1 'polypeptide(L)'
;MIAEIHSRMFRSHSVTMGMRQQVVSRTNAGMSRRMARVVTLVICISLVIVFAFSLVMHWQIGSSANRLETLKSVRIDTKNKNIELLAVRAQLASRDFIEKRAKEKFQLVVPQQNQIRRM
;
A
#
# COMPACT_ATOMS: atom_id res chain seq x y z
N MET A 1 93.84 2.15 39.60
CA MET A 1 92.78 2.24 40.61
C MET A 1 91.71 3.15 40.03
N ILE A 2 90.70 2.65 39.31
CA ILE A 2 89.57 1.80 39.76
C ILE A 2 88.84 2.41 40.96
N ALA A 3 87.73 3.08 40.61
CA ALA A 3 86.43 3.14 41.28
C ALA A 3 86.32 3.69 42.71
N GLU A 4 85.83 4.92 42.80
CA GLU A 4 84.94 5.39 43.87
C GLU A 4 83.99 6.46 43.29
N ILE A 5 83.13 6.10 42.34
CA ILE A 5 81.69 5.86 42.54
C ILE A 5 81.04 6.80 43.58
N HIS A 6 80.94 8.09 43.24
CA HIS A 6 79.90 8.96 43.79
C HIS A 6 78.56 8.67 43.09
N SER A 7 77.96 7.53 43.46
CA SER A 7 76.59 7.16 43.09
C SER A 7 75.59 7.84 44.03
N ARG A 8 75.34 9.14 43.86
CA ARG A 8 74.14 9.75 44.45
C ARG A 8 73.44 10.67 43.46
N MET A 9 72.26 10.19 43.05
CA MET A 9 71.12 10.93 42.54
C MET A 9 71.19 11.46 41.10
N PHE A 10 71.15 10.51 40.15
CA PHE A 10 70.29 10.67 38.97
C PHE A 10 69.06 9.76 39.12
N ARG A 11 67.90 10.25 38.66
CA ARG A 11 66.51 9.70 38.71
C ARG A 11 65.72 10.16 39.95
N SER A 12 64.55 10.78 39.85
CA SER A 12 63.56 10.82 38.76
C SER A 12 62.75 12.12 38.81
N HIS A 13 63.13 13.12 38.02
CA HIS A 13 62.28 14.29 37.73
C HIS A 13 61.34 13.95 36.56
N SER A 14 60.46 12.98 36.77
CA SER A 14 59.36 12.67 35.84
C SER A 14 58.24 11.92 36.55
N VAL A 15 57.85 12.40 37.73
CA VAL A 15 56.45 12.19 38.14
C VAL A 15 55.68 13.32 37.49
N THR A 16 55.30 13.09 36.24
CA THR A 16 54.35 13.86 35.46
C THR A 16 53.06 13.93 36.27
N MET A 17 52.96 14.94 37.15
CA MET A 17 51.74 15.39 37.81
C MET A 17 50.78 15.84 36.69
N GLY A 18 50.10 14.88 36.09
CA GLY A 18 49.26 15.09 34.92
C GLY A 18 48.72 13.79 34.35
N MET A 19 49.42 12.66 34.56
CA MET A 19 49.04 11.38 33.95
C MET A 19 48.14 10.49 34.81
N ARG A 20 47.51 11.04 35.84
CA ARG A 20 46.49 10.35 36.67
C ARG A 20 45.10 10.94 36.57
N GLN A 21 44.89 11.98 35.77
CA GLN A 21 43.60 12.70 35.70
C GLN A 21 42.85 12.52 34.38
N GLN A 22 43.25 11.57 33.53
CA GLN A 22 42.58 11.26 32.27
C GLN A 22 41.97 9.84 32.25
N VAL A 23 41.36 9.38 33.34
CA VAL A 23 40.43 8.23 33.27
C VAL A 23 39.18 8.49 34.10
N VAL A 24 38.72 9.74 34.09
CA VAL A 24 37.31 10.02 34.33
C VAL A 24 36.88 10.90 33.18
N SER A 25 36.72 10.27 32.01
CA SER A 25 35.76 10.73 31.02
C SER A 25 34.40 10.72 31.72
N ARG A 26 34.14 11.78 32.49
CA ARG A 26 32.85 12.09 33.09
C ARG A 26 31.88 12.03 31.94
N THR A 27 31.05 10.99 31.94
CA THR A 27 29.74 10.94 31.34
C THR A 27 28.85 11.99 32.02
N ASN A 28 29.23 13.26 31.88
CA ASN A 28 28.34 14.39 32.06
C ASN A 28 28.13 15.01 30.69
N ALA A 29 27.56 14.21 29.79
CA ALA A 29 26.87 14.72 28.63
C ALA A 29 25.55 15.36 29.09
N GLY A 30 25.65 16.43 29.88
CA GLY A 30 24.53 17.31 30.15
C GLY A 30 24.15 17.93 28.82
N MET A 31 23.03 17.50 28.24
CA MET A 31 22.59 17.99 26.94
C MET A 31 22.50 19.51 26.99
N SER A 32 23.36 20.20 26.23
CA SER A 32 23.33 21.66 26.12
C SER A 32 21.90 22.09 25.72
N ARG A 33 21.37 23.16 26.34
CA ARG A 33 20.03 23.70 26.02
C ARG A 33 19.84 23.99 24.52
N ARG A 34 20.92 24.22 23.78
CA ARG A 34 20.90 24.38 22.32
C ARG A 34 20.70 23.04 21.61
N MET A 35 21.41 22.00 22.05
CA MET A 35 21.30 20.65 21.50
C MET A 35 19.93 20.04 21.78
N ALA A 36 19.40 20.25 23.00
CA ALA A 36 18.03 19.85 23.34
C ALA A 36 17.01 20.48 22.39
N ARG A 37 17.07 21.80 22.19
CA ARG A 37 16.18 22.52 21.26
C ARG A 37 16.26 21.97 19.84
N VAL A 38 17.45 21.73 19.31
CA VAL A 38 17.62 21.19 17.95
C VAL A 38 17.01 19.79 17.85
N VAL A 39 17.28 18.91 18.81
CA VAL A 39 16.72 17.55 18.83
C VAL A 39 15.19 17.59 18.90
N THR A 40 14.61 18.43 19.76
CA THR A 40 13.15 18.57 19.84
C THR A 40 12.56 19.07 18.53
N LEU A 41 13.21 20.02 17.86
CA LEU A 41 12.76 20.59 16.60
C LEU A 41 12.80 19.53 15.47
N VAL A 42 13.88 18.74 15.41
CA VAL A 42 14.01 17.62 14.45
C VAL A 42 12.93 16.56 14.68
N ILE A 43 12.65 16.20 15.94
CA ILE A 43 11.58 15.25 16.28
C ILE A 43 10.22 15.82 15.89
N CYS A 44 9.98 17.11 16.15
CA CYS A 44 8.72 17.74 15.81
C CYS A 44 8.50 17.78 14.30
N ILE A 45 9.53 18.14 13.52
CA ILE A 45 9.48 18.12 12.06
C ILE A 45 9.26 16.70 11.54
N SER A 46 9.97 15.71 12.07
CA SER A 46 9.81 14.33 11.60
C SER A 46 8.41 13.79 11.85
N LEU A 47 7.83 14.08 13.01
CA LEU A 47 6.44 13.72 13.33
C LEU A 47 5.45 14.39 12.37
N VAL A 48 5.64 15.67 12.06
CA VAL A 48 4.78 16.39 11.10
C VAL A 48 4.88 15.77 9.71
N ILE A 49 6.07 15.40 9.25
CA ILE A 49 6.27 14.76 7.95
C ILE A 49 5.56 13.40 7.91
N VAL A 50 5.77 12.55 8.92
CA VAL A 50 5.14 11.22 8.98
C VAL A 50 3.61 11.34 9.03
N PHE A 51 3.09 12.31 9.77
CA PHE A 51 1.65 12.56 9.86
C PHE A 51 1.07 13.06 8.53
N ALA A 52 1.74 13.99 7.86
CA ALA A 52 1.35 14.48 6.54
C ALA A 52 1.34 13.35 5.50
N PHE A 53 2.38 12.51 5.47
CA PHE A 53 2.42 11.33 4.60
C PHE A 53 1.28 10.35 4.90
N SER A 54 0.98 10.09 6.18
CA SER A 54 -0.12 9.21 6.58
C SER A 54 -1.48 9.74 6.13
N LEU A 55 -1.72 11.05 6.28
CA LEU A 55 -2.95 11.72 5.81
C LEU A 55 -3.11 11.60 4.30
N VAL A 56 -2.04 11.85 3.54
CA VAL A 56 -2.04 11.74 2.07
C VAL A 56 -2.31 10.30 1.63
N MET A 57 -1.66 9.32 2.24
CA MET A 57 -1.87 7.90 1.94
C MET A 57 -3.31 7.47 2.25
N HIS A 58 -3.86 7.88 3.39
CA HIS A 58 -5.24 7.59 3.75
C HIS A 58 -6.24 8.17 2.73
N TRP A 59 -5.98 9.40 2.25
CA TRP A 59 -6.78 10.02 1.20
C TRP A 59 -6.70 9.26 -0.13
N GLN A 60 -5.51 8.84 -0.54
CA GLN A 60 -5.34 8.04 -1.76
C GLN A 60 -6.03 6.68 -1.68
N ILE A 61 -5.91 5.99 -0.55
CA ILE A 61 -6.55 4.69 -0.31
C ILE A 61 -8.08 4.82 -0.33
N GLY A 62 -8.62 5.85 0.35
CA GLY A 62 -10.06 6.12 0.32
C GLY A 62 -10.59 6.43 -1.08
N SER A 63 -9.87 7.25 -1.86
CA SER A 63 -10.27 7.56 -3.24
C SER A 63 -10.20 6.35 -4.18
N SER A 64 -9.24 5.45 -3.96
CA SER A 64 -9.03 4.25 -4.77
C SER A 64 -10.06 3.17 -4.46
N ALA A 65 -10.43 3.01 -3.18
CA ALA A 65 -11.51 2.11 -2.76
C ALA A 65 -12.85 2.50 -3.41
N ASN A 66 -13.19 3.80 -3.42
CA ASN A 66 -14.41 4.30 -4.06
C ASN A 66 -14.43 4.05 -5.58
N ARG A 67 -13.27 4.16 -6.24
CA ARG A 67 -13.13 3.82 -7.67
C ARG A 67 -13.26 2.32 -7.94
N LEU A 68 -12.77 1.47 -7.03
CA LEU A 68 -12.91 0.02 -7.14
C LEU A 68 -14.36 -0.42 -6.95
N GLU A 69 -15.10 0.17 -6.01
CA GLU A 69 -16.51 -0.13 -5.80
C GLU A 69 -17.38 0.29 -6.98
N THR A 70 -17.12 1.48 -7.55
CA THR A 70 -17.83 1.95 -8.76
C THR A 70 -17.55 1.05 -9.97
N LEU A 71 -16.29 0.64 -10.19
CA LEU A 71 -15.95 -0.31 -11.26
C LEU A 71 -16.58 -1.69 -11.05
N LYS A 72 -16.65 -2.17 -9.80
CA LYS A 72 -17.29 -3.44 -9.45
C LYS A 72 -18.81 -3.38 -9.70
N SER A 73 -19.45 -2.28 -9.33
CA SER A 73 -20.87 -2.03 -9.57
C SER A 73 -21.19 -2.05 -11.08
N VAL A 74 -20.45 -1.28 -11.88
CA VAL A 74 -20.64 -1.24 -13.34
C VAL A 74 -20.41 -2.60 -13.99
N ARG A 75 -19.42 -3.37 -13.51
CA ARG A 75 -19.17 -4.74 -14.00
C ARG A 75 -20.35 -5.67 -13.75
N ILE A 76 -20.95 -5.61 -12.57
CA ILE A 76 -22.11 -6.44 -12.22
C ILE A 76 -23.32 -6.06 -13.07
N ASP A 77 -23.62 -4.77 -13.20
CA ASP A 77 -24.73 -4.29 -14.03
C ASP A 77 -24.58 -4.70 -15.50
N THR A 78 -23.37 -4.56 -16.05
CA THR A 78 -23.08 -4.97 -17.43
C THR A 78 -23.22 -6.48 -17.62
N LYS A 79 -22.75 -7.28 -16.65
CA LYS A 79 -22.89 -8.75 -16.69
C LYS A 79 -24.37 -9.15 -16.67
N ASN A 80 -25.17 -8.54 -15.81
CA ASN A 80 -26.60 -8.83 -15.70
C ASN A 80 -27.34 -8.49 -17.00
N LYS A 81 -27.08 -7.31 -17.58
CA LYS A 81 -27.66 -6.90 -18.88
C LYS A 81 -27.29 -7.85 -20.01
N ASN A 82 -26.06 -8.37 -20.02
CA ASN A 82 -25.64 -9.34 -21.04
C ASN A 82 -26.38 -10.68 -20.89
N ILE A 83 -26.57 -11.16 -19.66
CA ILE A 83 -27.35 -12.37 -19.39
C ILE A 83 -28.81 -12.17 -19.80
N GLU A 84 -29.39 -11.01 -19.47
CA GLU A 84 -30.75 -10.64 -19.86
C GLU A 84 -30.90 -10.60 -21.38
N LEU A 85 -29.99 -9.93 -22.09
CA LEU A 85 -29.99 -9.88 -23.56
C LEU A 85 -29.81 -11.26 -24.19
N LEU A 86 -28.96 -12.12 -23.62
CA LEU A 86 -28.82 -13.50 -24.08
C LEU A 86 -30.09 -14.32 -23.85
N ALA A 87 -30.73 -14.16 -22.69
CA ALA A 87 -31.99 -14.82 -22.39
C ALA A 87 -33.12 -14.35 -23.32
N VAL A 88 -33.23 -13.04 -23.55
CA VAL A 88 -34.17 -12.44 -24.50
C VAL A 88 -33.90 -12.94 -25.92
N ARG A 89 -32.63 -12.97 -26.34
CA ARG A 89 -32.26 -13.50 -27.66
C ARG A 89 -32.62 -14.98 -27.80
N ALA A 90 -32.38 -15.79 -26.77
CA ALA A 90 -32.75 -17.19 -26.77
C ALA A 90 -34.28 -17.38 -26.83
N GLN A 91 -35.03 -16.55 -26.11
CA GLN A 91 -36.49 -16.57 -26.15
C GLN A 91 -37.05 -16.15 -27.52
N LEU A 92 -36.50 -15.09 -28.11
CA LEU A 92 -36.88 -14.63 -29.45
C LEU A 92 -36.49 -15.63 -30.55
N ALA A 93 -35.38 -16.35 -30.37
CA ALA A 93 -34.93 -17.41 -31.28
C ALA A 93 -35.61 -18.76 -31.00
N SER A 94 -36.43 -18.87 -29.96
CA SER A 94 -37.12 -20.12 -29.64
C SER A 94 -38.13 -20.46 -30.74
N ARG A 95 -38.21 -21.76 -31.04
CA ARG A 95 -39.11 -22.28 -32.07
C ARG A 95 -40.57 -21.88 -31.81
N ASP A 96 -41.00 -21.95 -30.56
CA ASP A 96 -42.36 -21.59 -30.14
C ASP A 96 -42.67 -20.11 -30.39
N PHE A 97 -41.71 -19.22 -30.10
CA PHE A 97 -41.89 -17.78 -30.35
C PHE A 97 -41.93 -17.49 -31.86
N ILE A 98 -41.05 -18.13 -32.64
CA ILE A 98 -41.02 -17.98 -34.10
C ILE A 98 -42.33 -18.51 -34.72
N GLU A 99 -42.79 -19.69 -34.30
CA GLU A 99 -44.04 -20.30 -34.79
C GLU A 99 -45.25 -19.44 -34.42
N LYS A 100 -45.33 -18.96 -33.17
CA LYS A 100 -46.40 -18.05 -32.73
C LYS A 100 -46.38 -16.74 -33.53
N ARG A 101 -45.21 -16.13 -33.72
CA ARG A 101 -45.07 -14.87 -34.46
C ARG A 101 -45.34 -15.03 -35.95
N ALA A 102 -44.94 -16.15 -36.55
CA ALA A 102 -45.24 -16.48 -37.94
C ALA A 102 -46.74 -16.73 -38.15
N LYS A 103 -47.39 -17.42 -37.21
CA LYS A 103 -48.85 -17.61 -37.19
C LYS A 103 -49.59 -16.27 -37.09
N GLU A 104 -49.17 -15.37 -36.19
CA GLU A 104 -49.77 -14.03 -36.05
C GLU A 104 -49.58 -13.17 -37.31
N LYS A 105 -48.36 -13.13 -37.86
CA LYS A 105 -48.02 -12.20 -38.94
C LYS A 105 -48.51 -12.65 -40.31
N PHE A 106 -48.47 -13.96 -40.58
CA PHE A 106 -48.78 -14.52 -41.90
C PHE A 106 -50.06 -15.37 -41.90
N GLN A 107 -50.78 -15.43 -40.78
CA GLN A 107 -51.97 -16.28 -40.60
C GLN A 107 -51.70 -17.77 -40.93
N LEU A 108 -50.45 -18.21 -40.76
CA LEU A 108 -50.02 -19.56 -41.12
C LEU A 108 -50.46 -20.57 -40.06
N VAL A 109 -51.04 -21.69 -40.50
CA VAL A 109 -51.38 -22.83 -39.65
C VAL A 109 -50.22 -23.83 -39.69
N VAL A 110 -49.69 -24.21 -38.53
CA VAL A 110 -48.63 -25.24 -38.44
C VAL A 110 -49.25 -26.58 -38.85
N PRO A 111 -48.70 -27.26 -39.89
CA PRO A 111 -49.25 -28.55 -40.33
C PRO A 111 -49.04 -29.60 -39.24
N GLN A 112 -50.10 -30.34 -38.93
CA GLN A 112 -50.01 -31.47 -38.00
C GLN A 112 -49.18 -32.59 -38.63
N GLN A 113 -48.46 -33.38 -37.81
CA GLN A 113 -47.53 -34.43 -38.24
C GLN A 113 -48.10 -35.44 -39.27
N ASN A 114 -49.43 -35.52 -39.43
CA ASN A 114 -50.11 -36.40 -40.38
C ASN A 114 -50.72 -35.70 -41.61
N GLN A 115 -50.47 -34.41 -41.84
CA GLN A 115 -50.94 -33.73 -43.05
C GLN A 115 -49.95 -33.93 -44.20
N ILE A 116 -50.27 -34.87 -45.08
CA ILE A 116 -49.53 -35.13 -46.32
C ILE A 116 -49.61 -33.88 -47.20
N ARG A 117 -48.45 -33.28 -47.46
CA ARG A 117 -48.28 -32.16 -48.38
C ARG A 117 -48.58 -32.66 -49.80
N ARG A 118 -49.80 -32.45 -50.31
CA ARG A 118 -50.06 -32.59 -51.75
C ARG A 118 -49.42 -31.38 -52.42
N MET A 119 -48.36 -31.64 -53.18
CA MET A 119 -47.84 -30.69 -54.18
C MET A 119 -48.86 -30.55 -55.31
#